data_AF-A0A953UBX0-F1
#
_entry.id   AF-A0A953UBX0-F1
#
_cell.length_a   1.000
_cell.length_b   1.000
_cell.length_c   1.000
_cell.angle_alpha   90.00
_cell.angle_beta   90.00
_cell.angle_gamma   90.00
#
_symmetry.space_group_name_H-M   'P 1'
#
loop_
_entity.id
_entity.type
_entity.pdbx_description
1 polymer ?
#
loop_
_entity_poly.entity_id
_entity_poly.type
_entity_poly.pdbx_seq_one_letter_code
_entity_poly.pdbx_strand_id
1 'polypeptide(L)'
;MRVTATKLRQNVYAILDEVLEKGIPVEIERKGRILKIVPAKKVSIFDRIPPAPDLIMGDPKDLMNFKLDWEKEWREPENLAAVAREFEARKRRAKKKRK
;
A
#
# COMPACT_ATOMS: atom_id res chain seq x y z
N MET A 1 0.48 0.97 16.92
CA MET A 1 0.17 1.56 18.24
C MET A 1 0.89 0.74 19.31
N ARG A 2 1.52 1.40 20.30
CA ARG A 2 2.19 0.73 21.42
C ARG A 2 1.37 0.92 22.69
N VAL A 3 1.03 -0.19 23.36
CA VAL A 3 0.28 -0.18 24.63
C VAL A 3 1.11 -0.84 25.73
N THR A 4 0.94 -0.36 26.96
CA THR A 4 1.54 -1.02 28.12
C THR A 4 0.71 -2.24 28.53
N ALA A 5 1.33 -3.23 29.18
CA ALA A 5 0.62 -4.40 29.69
C ALA A 5 -0.57 -4.05 30.62
N THR A 6 -0.47 -2.96 31.38
CA THR A 6 -1.56 -2.48 32.26
C THR A 6 -2.74 -1.96 31.45
N LYS A 7 -2.47 -1.19 30.38
CA LYS A 7 -3.50 -0.68 29.48
C LYS A 7 -4.16 -1.82 28.70
N LEU A 8 -3.38 -2.83 28.32
CA LEU A 8 -3.90 -4.05 27.72
C LEU A 8 -4.87 -4.75 28.66
N ARG A 9 -4.50 -4.96 29.93
CA ARG A 9 -5.35 -5.65 30.93
C ARG A 9 -6.70 -4.96 31.14
N GLN A 10 -6.74 -3.64 31.08
CA GLN A 10 -7.98 -2.88 31.26
C GLN A 10 -8.94 -3.02 30.07
N ASN A 11 -8.40 -3.15 28.85
CA ASN A 11 -9.16 -3.09 27.61
C ASN A 11 -8.91 -4.30 26.70
N VAL A 12 -8.69 -5.50 27.28
CA VAL A 12 -8.24 -6.69 26.53
C VAL A 12 -9.17 -6.98 25.36
N TYR A 13 -10.47 -7.05 25.59
CA TYR A 13 -11.44 -7.42 24.56
C TYR A 13 -11.53 -6.37 23.45
N ALA A 14 -11.65 -5.08 23.78
CA ALA A 14 -11.69 -4.02 22.79
C ALA A 14 -10.44 -3.99 21.89
N ILE A 15 -9.26 -4.28 22.43
CA ILE A 15 -8.02 -4.36 21.65
C ILE A 15 -8.00 -5.60 20.77
N LEU A 16 -8.50 -6.74 21.25
CA LEU A 16 -8.62 -7.96 20.44
C LEU A 16 -9.60 -7.78 19.29
N ASP A 17 -10.75 -7.18 19.55
CA ASP A 17 -11.77 -6.88 18.54
C ASP A 17 -11.21 -5.91 17.49
N GLU A 18 -10.49 -4.87 17.91
CA GLU A 18 -9.85 -3.93 16.98
C GLU A 18 -8.78 -4.61 16.10
N VAL A 19 -8.02 -5.56 16.66
CA VAL A 19 -7.04 -6.35 15.88
C VAL A 19 -7.74 -7.29 14.89
N LEU A 20 -8.90 -7.84 15.24
CA LEU A 20 -9.69 -8.72 14.37
C LEU A 20 -10.44 -7.94 13.28
N GLU A 21 -11.10 -6.84 13.62
CA GLU A 21 -11.84 -5.98 12.69
C GLU A 21 -10.92 -5.17 11.79
N LYS A 22 -9.90 -4.53 12.38
CA LYS A 22 -9.00 -3.65 11.63
C LYS A 22 -7.80 -4.38 11.04
N GLY A 23 -7.49 -5.60 11.50
CA GLY A 23 -6.27 -6.30 11.08
C GLY A 23 -4.97 -5.55 11.40
N ILE A 24 -5.02 -4.47 12.20
CA ILE A 24 -3.86 -3.66 12.56
C ILE A 24 -3.17 -4.35 13.73
N PRO A 25 -1.89 -4.73 13.61
CA PRO A 25 -1.17 -5.32 14.72
C PRO A 25 -0.93 -4.34 15.86
N VAL A 26 -1.14 -4.81 17.09
CA VAL A 26 -0.90 -4.02 18.30
C VAL A 26 0.38 -4.50 18.98
N GLU A 27 1.27 -3.55 19.30
CA GLU A 27 2.52 -3.82 20.02
C GLU A 27 2.32 -3.56 21.51
N ILE A 28 2.85 -4.45 22.34
CA ILE A 28 2.69 -4.42 23.80
C ILE A 28 4.06 -4.39 24.45
N GLU A 29 4.31 -3.41 25.28
CA GLU A 29 5.55 -3.33 26.05
C GLU A 29 5.35 -3.91 27.46
N ARG A 30 6.22 -4.85 27.83
CA ARG A 30 6.30 -5.40 29.19
C ARG A 30 7.74 -5.72 29.56
N LYS A 31 8.20 -5.17 30.67
CA LYS A 31 9.55 -5.45 31.24
C LYS A 31 10.67 -5.23 30.20
N GLY A 32 10.58 -4.16 29.41
CA GLY A 32 11.57 -3.83 28.36
C GLY A 32 11.53 -4.76 27.13
N ARG A 33 10.53 -5.63 27.00
CA ARG A 33 10.30 -6.46 25.81
C ARG A 33 9.03 -6.05 25.11
N ILE A 34 9.04 -6.20 23.78
CA ILE A 34 7.91 -5.89 22.90
C ILE A 34 7.27 -7.19 22.44
N LEU A 35 5.98 -7.36 22.70
CA LEU A 35 5.14 -8.42 22.20
C LEU A 35 4.20 -7.85 21.13
N LYS A 36 3.72 -8.70 20.21
CA LYS A 36 2.83 -8.27 19.13
C LYS A 36 1.62 -9.19 19.06
N ILE A 37 0.42 -8.62 19.06
CA ILE A 37 -0.81 -9.35 18.78
C ILE A 37 -1.12 -9.16 17.30
N VAL A 38 -1.24 -10.30 16.60
CA VAL A 38 -1.59 -10.36 15.18
C VAL A 38 -2.74 -11.35 15.00
N PRO A 39 -3.67 -11.10 14.07
CA PRO A 39 -4.69 -12.07 13.75
C PRO A 39 -4.04 -13.31 13.11
N ALA A 40 -4.47 -14.50 13.52
CA ALA A 40 -3.91 -15.77 13.00
C ALA A 40 -4.22 -15.97 11.50
N LYS A 41 -5.38 -15.49 11.05
CA LYS A 41 -5.73 -15.39 9.63
C LYS A 41 -5.48 -13.96 9.17
N LYS A 42 -4.75 -13.79 8.06
CA LYS A 42 -4.66 -12.49 7.39
C LYS A 42 -6.05 -12.12 6.88
N VAL A 43 -6.60 -11.03 7.41
CA VAL A 43 -7.79 -10.41 6.85
C VAL A 43 -7.38 -9.78 5.51
N SER A 44 -8.12 -10.03 4.43
CA SER A 44 -7.82 -9.39 3.16
C SER A 44 -8.07 -7.89 3.29
N ILE A 45 -7.17 -7.08 2.75
CA ILE A 45 -7.40 -5.63 2.69
C ILE A 45 -8.67 -5.30 1.88
N PHE A 46 -9.05 -6.18 0.94
CA PHE A 46 -10.21 -6.03 0.09
C PHE A 46 -11.53 -6.32 0.84
N ASP A 47 -11.51 -7.16 1.86
CA ASP A 47 -12.71 -7.47 2.68
C ASP A 47 -13.20 -6.25 3.47
N ARG A 48 -12.35 -5.21 3.59
CA ARG A 48 -12.64 -3.97 4.33
C ARG A 48 -13.19 -2.87 3.43
N ILE A 49 -13.22 -3.08 2.12
CA ILE A 49 -13.72 -2.08 1.16
C ILE A 49 -15.24 -2.19 1.15
N PRO A 50 -15.98 -1.14 1.58
CA PRO A 50 -17.43 -1.17 1.48
C PRO A 50 -17.84 -1.22 0.01
N PRO A 51 -18.89 -1.99 -0.35
CA PRO A 51 -19.40 -1.98 -1.70
C PRO A 51 -19.90 -0.56 -2.05
N ALA A 52 -19.46 -0.05 -3.19
CA ALA A 52 -19.85 1.26 -3.70
C ALA A 52 -20.59 1.08 -5.04
N PRO A 53 -21.88 0.67 -5.01
CA PRO A 53 -22.65 0.39 -6.22
C PRO A 53 -22.81 1.65 -7.10
N ASP A 54 -22.84 2.83 -6.48
CA ASP A 54 -23.02 4.12 -7.18
C ASP A 54 -21.69 4.80 -7.56
N LEU A 55 -20.57 4.08 -7.49
CA LEU A 55 -19.25 4.64 -7.80
C LEU A 55 -19.12 5.06 -9.28
N ILE A 56 -19.84 4.36 -10.17
CA ILE A 56 -19.85 4.65 -11.60
C ILE A 56 -21.05 5.56 -11.89
N MET A 57 -20.78 6.81 -12.26
CA MET A 57 -21.81 7.72 -12.78
C MET A 57 -22.07 7.40 -14.26
N GLY A 58 -23.15 6.68 -14.56
CA GLY A 58 -23.54 6.27 -15.91
C GLY A 58 -23.68 4.74 -16.04
N ASP A 59 -23.85 4.22 -17.26
CA ASP A 59 -23.86 2.77 -17.50
C ASP A 59 -22.41 2.24 -17.44
N PRO A 60 -22.08 1.28 -16.57
CA PRO A 60 -20.76 0.64 -16.55
C PRO A 60 -20.31 0.07 -17.90
N LYS A 61 -21.25 -0.32 -18.78
CA LYS A 61 -20.93 -0.79 -20.14
C LYS A 61 -20.31 0.31 -21.00
N ASP A 62 -20.62 1.57 -20.73
CA ASP A 62 -20.03 2.70 -21.46
C ASP A 62 -18.53 2.81 -21.18
N LEU A 63 -18.05 2.44 -19.98
CA LEU A 63 -16.62 2.39 -19.67
C LEU A 63 -15.87 1.32 -20.50
N MET A 64 -16.50 0.18 -20.77
CA MET A 64 -15.92 -0.87 -21.62
C MET A 64 -16.02 -0.53 -23.11
N ASN A 65 -17.09 0.17 -23.51
CA ASN A 65 -17.32 0.59 -24.88
C ASN A 65 -16.55 1.86 -25.26
N PHE A 66 -16.05 2.60 -24.27
CA PHE A 66 -15.10 3.69 -24.46
C PHE A 66 -13.78 3.10 -24.97
N LYS A 67 -13.69 2.93 -26.30
CA LYS A 67 -12.41 2.76 -27.01
C LYS A 67 -11.64 4.07 -26.94
N LEU A 68 -11.19 4.45 -25.74
CA LEU A 68 -10.07 5.35 -25.61
C LEU A 68 -8.91 4.64 -26.33
N ASP A 69 -8.36 5.27 -27.36
CA ASP A 69 -7.10 4.84 -27.98
C ASP A 69 -5.94 5.16 -27.03
N TRP A 70 -6.01 4.72 -25.77
CA TRP A 70 -4.97 4.94 -24.77
C TRP A 70 -3.64 4.30 -25.21
N GLU A 71 -3.69 3.29 -26.08
CA GLU A 71 -2.52 2.72 -26.75
C GLU A 71 -1.76 3.75 -27.61
N LYS A 72 -2.47 4.71 -28.24
CA LYS A 72 -1.84 5.79 -29.01
C LYS A 72 -1.24 6.87 -28.13
N GLU A 73 -1.78 7.05 -26.92
CA GLU A 73 -1.25 8.01 -25.94
C GLU A 73 -0.19 7.38 -25.02
N TRP A 74 0.02 6.07 -25.12
CA TRP A 74 0.98 5.32 -24.30
C TRP A 74 2.42 5.53 -24.78
N ARG A 75 3.19 6.35 -24.05
CA ARG A 75 4.58 6.71 -24.38
C ARG A 75 5.65 5.97 -23.58
N GLU A 76 5.35 4.79 -23.04
CA GLU A 76 6.31 4.02 -22.23
C GLU A 76 7.68 3.79 -22.91
N PRO A 77 7.76 3.37 -24.20
CA PRO A 77 9.06 3.13 -24.83
C PRO A 77 9.92 4.40 -24.93
N GLU A 78 9.29 5.54 -25.25
CA GLU A 78 9.94 6.84 -25.35
C GLU A 78 10.47 7.30 -23.99
N ASN A 79 9.66 7.15 -22.94
CA ASN A 79 9.99 7.51 -21.57
C ASN A 79 11.16 6.66 -21.05
N LEU A 80 11.13 5.34 -21.26
CA LEU A 80 12.21 4.43 -20.85
C LEU A 80 13.52 4.74 -21.60
N ALA A 81 13.44 5.02 -22.89
CA ALA A 81 14.61 5.40 -23.69
C ALA A 81 15.21 6.75 -23.26
N ALA A 82 14.39 7.72 -22.85
CA ALA A 82 14.87 8.99 -22.31
C ALA A 82 15.63 8.78 -20.98
N VAL A 83 15.03 8.01 -20.07
CA VAL A 83 15.64 7.66 -18.77
C VAL A 83 16.97 6.93 -18.95
N ALA A 84 17.03 5.93 -19.84
CA ALA A 84 18.26 5.19 -20.14
C ALA A 84 19.39 6.11 -20.64
N ARG A 85 19.05 7.08 -21.51
CA ARG A 85 20.02 8.08 -22.03
C ARG A 85 20.57 8.97 -20.92
N GLU A 86 19.73 9.41 -19.98
CA GLU A 86 20.16 10.20 -18.82
C GLU A 86 21.07 9.40 -17.88
N PHE A 87 20.75 8.13 -17.61
CA PHE A 87 21.60 7.26 -16.79
C PHE A 87 22.99 7.07 -17.39
N GLU A 88 23.07 6.82 -18.70
CA GLU A 88 24.35 6.68 -19.39
C GLU A 88 25.15 8.00 -19.41
N ALA A 89 24.48 9.14 -19.61
CA ALA A 89 25.11 10.45 -19.49
C ALA A 89 25.66 10.70 -18.07
N ARG A 90 24.91 10.32 -17.04
CA ARG A 90 25.33 10.44 -15.62
C ARG A 90 26.53 9.56 -15.31
N LYS A 91 26.54 8.30 -15.77
CA LYS A 91 27.70 7.39 -15.63
C LYS A 91 28.95 7.96 -16.31
N ARG A 92 28.81 8.50 -17.53
CA ARG A 92 29.91 9.13 -18.27
C ARG A 92 30.47 10.34 -17.54
N ARG A 93 29.61 11.22 -16.99
CA ARG A 93 30.02 12.36 -16.15
C ARG A 93 30.75 11.91 -14.89
N ALA A 94 30.26 10.88 -14.20
CA ALA A 94 30.89 10.33 -13.00
C ALA A 94 32.26 9.71 -13.30
N LYS A 95 32.39 8.98 -14.42
CA LYS A 95 33.67 8.40 -14.87
C LYS A 95 34.68 9.48 -15.24
N LYS A 96 34.25 10.57 -15.88
CA LYS A 96 35.10 11.72 -16.24
C LYS A 96 35.58 12.51 -15.02
N LYS A 97 34.81 12.56 -13.93
CA LYS A 97 35.22 13.21 -12.66
C LYS A 97 36.22 12.38 -11.81
N ARG A 98 36.35 11.09 -12.08
CA ARG A 98 37.26 10.17 -11.36
C ARG A 98 38.63 10.01 -12.03
N LYS A 99 38.86 10.67 -13.15
CA LYS A 99 40.11 10.68 -13.92
C LYS A 99 40.67 12.09 -13.90
#